data_AF-A0A534VDT5-F1
#
_entry.id   AF-A0A534VDT5-F1
#
_cell.length_a   1.000
_cell.length_b   1.000
_cell.length_c   1.000
_cell.angle_alpha   90.00
_cell.angle_beta   90.00
_cell.angle_gamma   90.00
#
_symmetry.space_group_name_H-M   'P 1'
#
loop_
_entity.id
_entity.type
_entity.pdbx_description
1 polymer ?
#
loop_
_entity_poly.entity_id
_entity_poly.type
_entity_poly.pdbx_seq_one_letter_code
_entity_poly.pdbx_strand_id
1 'polypeptide(L)'
;MKKAWVLFLSMLLLDHAATLSGAVPRSHRDAIDFAEDIGLVSSTQSGQFCLSIKNGNLKPGQELTLLWIPIADRRQMPEIQSTTVLKLLTNPCDPINSVEGDAAYVVNAGKLDTDKIYTAVVGKRTNFRIIPGEGEVKMDLPAGVTIRSCSSMEGLHFTGWTGGALKGKKIWHRYYYLGYDVEPTCQDPDFKD
;
A
#
# COMPACT_ATOMS: atom_id res chain seq x y z
N MET A 1 -49.71 -60.48 -46.04
CA MET A 1 -49.75 -59.12 -46.62
C MET A 1 -50.08 -58.13 -45.53
N LYS A 2 -49.36 -56.98 -45.47
CA LYS A 2 -49.48 -55.86 -44.49
C LYS A 2 -49.00 -56.23 -43.08
N LYS A 3 -48.32 -55.40 -42.28
CA LYS A 3 -47.64 -54.08 -42.37
C LYS A 3 -46.99 -53.94 -40.97
N ALA A 4 -45.75 -53.49 -40.85
CA ALA A 4 -45.33 -52.61 -39.74
C ALA A 4 -43.91 -52.10 -39.99
N TRP A 5 -43.81 -50.80 -40.16
CA TRP A 5 -42.57 -50.02 -40.19
C TRP A 5 -42.06 -49.80 -38.77
N VAL A 6 -40.73 -49.80 -38.59
CA VAL A 6 -40.09 -48.99 -37.55
C VAL A 6 -38.82 -48.38 -38.15
N LEU A 7 -38.82 -47.05 -38.26
CA LEU A 7 -37.67 -46.19 -38.52
C LEU A 7 -36.78 -46.20 -37.27
N PHE A 8 -35.48 -46.46 -37.44
CA PHE A 8 -34.48 -46.14 -36.41
C PHE A 8 -33.71 -44.90 -36.82
N LEU A 9 -33.89 -43.87 -35.98
CA LEU A 9 -33.32 -42.54 -36.06
C LEU A 9 -31.83 -42.61 -35.70
N SER A 10 -30.97 -42.11 -36.58
CA SER A 10 -29.56 -41.85 -36.31
C SER A 10 -29.45 -40.72 -35.28
N MET A 11 -28.80 -40.99 -34.14
CA MET A 11 -28.49 -39.98 -33.13
C MET A 11 -26.97 -39.90 -32.99
N LEU A 12 -26.39 -38.93 -33.71
CA LEU A 12 -25.00 -38.50 -33.53
C LEU A 12 -24.86 -37.86 -32.15
N LEU A 13 -24.10 -38.49 -31.26
CA LEU A 13 -23.61 -37.88 -30.03
C LEU A 13 -22.39 -37.02 -30.38
N LEU A 14 -22.54 -35.69 -30.30
CA LEU A 14 -21.41 -34.76 -30.26
C LEU A 14 -20.85 -34.75 -28.83
N ASP A 15 -19.67 -35.34 -28.65
CA ASP A 15 -18.87 -35.19 -27.44
C ASP A 15 -18.45 -33.73 -27.26
N HIS A 16 -19.07 -33.05 -26.30
CA HIS A 16 -18.63 -31.74 -25.85
C HIS A 16 -17.43 -31.93 -24.92
N ALA A 17 -16.23 -31.77 -25.44
CA ALA A 17 -15.03 -31.63 -24.62
C ALA A 17 -15.15 -30.33 -23.80
N ALA A 18 -15.51 -30.47 -22.52
CA ALA A 18 -15.45 -29.39 -21.56
C ALA A 18 -13.97 -29.00 -21.37
N THR A 19 -13.58 -27.86 -21.94
CA THR A 19 -12.32 -27.19 -21.59
C THR A 19 -12.43 -26.71 -20.15
N LEU A 20 -11.90 -27.49 -19.23
CA LEU A 20 -11.56 -27.05 -17.88
C LEU A 20 -10.59 -25.87 -18.02
N SER A 21 -11.14 -24.65 -17.94
CA SER A 21 -10.37 -23.44 -17.78
C SER A 21 -9.68 -23.52 -16.42
N GLY A 22 -8.46 -24.03 -16.41
CA GLY A 22 -7.61 -24.03 -15.23
C GLY A 22 -7.46 -22.59 -14.77
N ALA A 23 -8.11 -22.24 -13.65
CA ALA A 23 -7.90 -20.96 -12.99
C ALA A 23 -6.41 -20.83 -12.71
N VAL A 24 -5.75 -19.91 -13.40
CA VAL A 24 -4.37 -19.54 -13.12
C VAL A 24 -4.31 -19.16 -11.64
N PRO A 25 -3.45 -19.79 -10.81
CA PRO A 25 -3.29 -19.39 -9.43
C PRO A 25 -2.94 -17.91 -9.40
N ARG A 26 -3.82 -17.10 -8.82
CA ARG A 26 -3.59 -15.67 -8.64
C ARG A 26 -2.33 -15.55 -7.78
N SER A 27 -1.24 -15.08 -8.40
CA SER A 27 0.04 -14.90 -7.73
C SER A 27 -0.17 -14.08 -6.45
N HIS A 28 0.12 -14.67 -5.29
CA HIS A 28 0.13 -13.98 -4.00
C HIS A 28 1.07 -12.75 -3.97
N ARG A 29 1.88 -12.51 -5.02
CA ARG A 29 2.75 -11.33 -5.13
C ARG A 29 2.00 -10.02 -5.43
N ASP A 30 0.74 -10.10 -5.88
CA ASP A 30 -0.04 -8.92 -6.26
C ASP A 30 -1.11 -8.52 -5.24
N ALA A 31 -1.37 -9.37 -4.25
CA ALA A 31 -2.26 -9.04 -3.14
C ALA A 31 -1.48 -8.28 -2.07
N ILE A 32 -1.96 -7.10 -1.70
CA ILE A 32 -1.45 -6.31 -0.58
C ILE A 32 -2.40 -6.52 0.60
N ASP A 33 -1.85 -6.88 1.75
CA ASP A 33 -2.58 -6.72 3.00
C ASP A 33 -2.41 -5.28 3.48
N PHE A 34 -3.44 -4.45 3.32
CA PHE A 34 -3.34 -3.03 3.64
C PHE A 34 -3.01 -2.74 5.12
N ALA A 35 -3.31 -3.66 6.03
CA ALA A 35 -3.02 -3.50 7.45
C ALA A 35 -1.56 -3.85 7.78
N GLU A 36 -0.97 -4.80 7.06
CA GLU A 36 0.34 -5.36 7.36
C GLU A 36 1.44 -4.84 6.44
N ASP A 37 1.14 -4.56 5.17
CA ASP A 37 2.13 -4.26 4.13
C ASP A 37 2.32 -2.75 3.89
N ILE A 38 1.74 -1.90 4.73
CA ILE A 38 1.91 -0.44 4.68
C ILE A 38 2.43 0.08 6.02
N GLY A 39 3.49 0.87 5.98
CA GLY A 39 4.16 1.45 7.14
C GLY A 39 4.74 2.83 6.88
N LEU A 40 5.53 3.33 7.82
CA LEU A 40 6.23 4.62 7.68
C LEU A 40 7.75 4.42 7.76
N VAL A 41 8.48 5.12 6.88
CA VAL A 41 9.94 5.23 6.94
C VAL A 41 10.32 6.66 7.27
N SER A 42 11.11 6.85 8.33
CA SER A 42 11.67 8.14 8.70
C SER A 42 13.14 8.00 9.11
N SER A 43 13.86 9.12 9.13
CA SER A 43 15.19 9.17 9.73
C SER A 43 15.08 9.12 11.25
N THR A 44 15.93 8.33 11.90
CA THR A 44 16.08 8.32 13.35
C THR A 44 17.02 9.44 13.78
N GLN A 45 17.11 9.74 15.09
CA GLN A 45 18.05 10.72 15.63
C GLN A 45 19.53 10.40 15.29
N SER A 46 19.86 9.15 14.99
CA SER A 46 21.20 8.74 14.56
C SER A 46 21.45 8.94 13.05
N GLY A 47 20.46 9.42 12.29
CA GLY A 47 20.50 9.57 10.84
C GLY A 47 20.23 8.28 10.05
N GLN A 48 20.03 7.15 10.73
CA GLN A 48 19.63 5.90 10.08
C GLN A 48 18.14 5.93 9.71
N PHE A 49 17.78 5.46 8.51
CA PHE A 49 16.38 5.29 8.12
C PHE A 49 15.79 4.02 8.72
N CYS A 50 14.60 4.16 9.30
CA CYS A 50 13.90 3.10 9.99
C CYS A 50 12.44 3.00 9.52
N LEU A 51 12.00 1.77 9.25
CA LEU A 51 10.63 1.42 8.90
C LEU A 51 9.88 0.98 10.17
N SER A 52 8.76 1.64 10.47
CA SER A 52 7.74 1.15 11.41
C SER A 52 6.58 0.55 10.62
N ILE A 53 6.28 -0.72 10.85
CA ILE A 53 5.25 -1.46 10.12
C ILE A 53 4.72 -2.63 10.95
N LYS A 54 3.45 -3.00 10.77
CA LYS A 54 2.83 -4.11 11.50
C LYS A 54 3.39 -5.49 11.12
N ASN A 55 3.81 -5.66 9.86
CA ASN A 55 4.43 -6.90 9.40
C ASN A 55 5.81 -7.15 10.05
N GLY A 56 5.82 -8.01 11.06
CA GLY A 56 7.01 -8.47 11.79
C GLY A 56 7.87 -9.54 11.10
N ASN A 57 7.56 -9.89 9.85
CA ASN A 57 8.19 -11.01 9.14
C ASN A 57 8.96 -10.60 7.88
N LEU A 58 9.34 -9.31 7.75
CA LEU A 58 10.10 -8.85 6.60
C LEU A 58 11.53 -9.39 6.64
N LYS A 59 12.04 -9.81 5.48
CA LYS A 59 13.38 -10.40 5.37
C LYS A 59 14.40 -9.37 4.88
N PRO A 60 15.67 -9.46 5.30
CA PRO A 60 16.74 -8.68 4.69
C PRO A 60 16.76 -8.84 3.16
N GLY A 61 16.92 -7.73 2.45
CA GLY A 61 16.86 -7.65 0.99
C GLY A 61 15.45 -7.51 0.41
N GLN A 62 14.39 -7.63 1.21
CA GLN A 62 13.02 -7.44 0.74
C GLN A 62 12.81 -6.00 0.26
N GLU A 63 12.31 -5.85 -0.96
CA GLU A 63 12.08 -4.55 -1.58
C GLU A 63 10.87 -3.84 -0.97
N LEU A 64 10.99 -2.52 -0.83
CA LEU A 64 9.93 -1.61 -0.43
C LEU A 64 9.81 -0.51 -1.46
N THR A 65 8.58 -0.11 -1.76
CA THR A 65 8.30 1.12 -2.50
C THR A 65 7.95 2.22 -1.52
N LEU A 66 8.60 3.36 -1.64
CA LEU A 66 8.42 4.50 -0.76
C LEU A 66 7.72 5.63 -1.51
N LEU A 67 6.75 6.25 -0.85
CA LEU A 67 6.03 7.41 -1.33
C LEU A 67 6.24 8.55 -0.36
N TRP A 68 6.71 9.69 -0.87
CA TRP A 68 6.63 10.95 -0.14
C TRP A 68 5.64 11.86 -0.84
N ILE A 69 4.73 12.44 -0.06
CA ILE A 69 3.65 13.30 -0.53
C ILE A 69 3.78 14.65 0.18
N PRO A 70 3.92 15.76 -0.57
CA PRO A 70 4.04 17.09 0.02
C PRO A 70 2.72 17.53 0.65
N ILE A 71 2.81 18.13 1.84
CA ILE A 71 1.63 18.42 2.70
C ILE A 71 1.09 19.85 2.52
N ALA A 72 1.89 20.79 1.99
CA ALA A 72 1.46 22.18 1.81
C ALA A 72 1.97 22.83 0.52
N ASP A 73 3.20 22.56 0.08
CA ASP A 73 3.73 23.16 -1.14
C ASP A 73 3.26 22.41 -2.39
N ARG A 74 2.21 22.93 -3.03
CA ARG A 74 1.67 22.38 -4.29
C ARG A 74 2.64 22.48 -5.47
N ARG A 75 3.78 23.17 -5.32
CA ARG A 75 4.85 23.21 -6.32
C ARG A 75 5.75 21.98 -6.25
N GLN A 76 5.83 21.34 -5.09
CA GLN A 76 6.54 20.08 -4.94
C GLN A 76 5.68 18.94 -5.48
N MET A 77 6.30 18.03 -6.21
CA MET A 77 5.64 16.83 -6.72
C MET A 77 5.89 15.67 -5.77
N PRO A 78 4.92 14.74 -5.60
CA PRO A 78 5.16 13.50 -4.89
C PRO A 78 6.36 12.75 -5.46
N GLU A 79 7.12 12.10 -4.58
CA GLU A 79 8.29 11.32 -4.93
C GLU A 79 8.03 9.83 -4.70
N ILE A 80 8.50 9.01 -5.64
CA ILE A 80 8.45 7.55 -5.52
C ILE A 80 9.89 7.05 -5.55
N GLN A 81 10.28 6.31 -4.52
CA GLN A 81 11.60 5.72 -4.37
C GLN A 81 11.48 4.22 -4.10
N SER A 82 12.60 3.50 -4.17
CA SER A 82 12.70 2.11 -3.75
C SER A 82 13.80 1.96 -2.71
N THR A 83 13.58 1.10 -1.72
CA THR A 83 14.62 0.69 -0.77
C THR A 83 14.53 -0.80 -0.48
N THR A 84 15.42 -1.32 0.36
CA THR A 84 15.41 -2.69 0.86
C THR A 84 15.51 -2.73 2.38
N VAL A 85 14.86 -3.72 2.99
CA VAL A 85 15.03 -4.03 4.41
C VAL A 85 16.45 -4.53 4.65
N LEU A 86 17.11 -4.00 5.68
CA LEU A 86 18.45 -4.44 6.09
C LEU A 86 18.39 -5.37 7.30
N LYS A 87 17.70 -4.95 8.37
CA LYS A 87 17.72 -5.67 9.65
C LYS A 87 16.50 -5.35 10.51
N LEU A 88 15.93 -6.36 11.17
CA LEU A 88 14.94 -6.20 12.24
C LEU A 88 15.60 -5.61 13.51
N LEU A 89 14.94 -4.65 14.12
CA LEU A 89 15.34 -4.01 15.36
C LEU A 89 14.60 -4.61 16.55
N THR A 90 15.21 -4.51 17.73
CA THR A 90 14.58 -4.88 19.01
C THR A 90 13.81 -3.74 19.64
N ASN A 91 14.12 -2.50 19.24
CA ASN A 91 13.50 -1.28 19.74
C ASN A 91 12.72 -0.60 18.60
N PRO A 92 11.67 0.19 18.90
CA PRO A 92 10.97 0.96 17.88
C PRO A 92 11.90 1.99 17.20
N CYS A 93 11.51 2.45 16.01
CA CYS A 93 12.23 3.49 15.27
C CYS A 93 12.34 4.80 16.07
N ASP A 94 11.23 5.19 16.68
CA ASP A 94 11.09 6.35 17.55
C ASP A 94 10.11 5.97 18.68
N PRO A 95 10.51 6.05 19.96
CA PRO A 95 9.62 5.76 21.08
C PRO A 95 8.35 6.62 21.10
N ILE A 96 8.43 7.89 20.68
CA ILE A 96 7.30 8.83 20.71
C ILE A 96 6.27 8.46 19.65
N ASN A 97 6.74 8.06 18.47
CA ASN A 97 5.91 7.66 17.34
C ASN A 97 5.69 6.14 17.24
N SER A 98 5.97 5.40 18.32
CA SER A 98 5.80 3.95 18.33
C SER A 98 4.31 3.57 18.32
N VAL A 99 3.97 2.57 17.53
CA VAL A 99 2.62 2.01 17.45
C VAL A 99 2.65 0.59 18.01
N GLU A 100 1.68 0.26 18.86
CA GLU A 100 1.57 -1.09 19.42
C GLU A 100 1.42 -2.13 18.30
N GLY A 101 2.24 -3.19 18.38
CA GLY A 101 2.28 -4.26 17.40
C GLY A 101 3.14 -3.99 16.18
N ASP A 102 3.69 -2.79 16.01
CA ASP A 102 4.64 -2.53 14.92
C ASP A 102 6.01 -3.14 15.21
N ALA A 103 6.55 -3.78 14.19
CA ALA A 103 7.96 -4.10 14.09
C ALA A 103 8.74 -2.91 13.50
N ALA A 104 10.00 -2.81 13.90
CA ALA A 104 10.91 -1.78 13.43
C ALA A 104 12.07 -2.39 12.65
N TYR A 105 12.42 -1.81 11.50
CA TYR A 105 13.50 -2.29 10.66
C TYR A 105 14.42 -1.16 10.21
N VAL A 106 15.71 -1.44 10.17
CA VAL A 106 16.63 -0.62 9.39
C VAL A 106 16.36 -0.86 7.90
N VAL A 107 16.29 0.21 7.12
CA VAL A 107 16.23 0.15 5.66
C VAL A 107 17.47 0.79 5.04
N ASN A 108 17.74 0.45 3.77
CA ASN A 108 18.83 1.05 3.04
C ASN A 108 18.54 2.54 2.78
N ALA A 109 19.41 3.42 3.26
CA ALA A 109 19.25 4.85 3.11
C ALA A 109 19.29 5.31 1.65
N GLY A 110 20.06 4.66 0.77
CA GLY A 110 20.15 5.03 -0.65
C GLY A 110 20.33 6.54 -0.87
N LYS A 111 19.28 7.18 -1.41
CA LYS A 111 19.19 8.64 -1.65
C LYS A 111 18.03 9.28 -0.88
N LEU A 112 17.59 8.66 0.22
CA LEU A 112 16.49 9.17 1.02
C LEU A 112 16.91 10.45 1.74
N ASP A 113 15.93 11.34 1.87
CA ASP A 113 16.08 12.66 2.48
C ASP A 113 15.70 12.56 3.97
N THR A 114 16.56 13.05 4.85
CA THR A 114 16.37 12.94 6.30
C THR A 114 15.20 13.77 6.81
N ASP A 115 14.78 14.78 6.05
CA ASP A 115 13.68 15.67 6.41
C ASP A 115 12.31 15.13 5.94
N LYS A 116 12.30 13.98 5.26
CA LYS A 116 11.08 13.37 4.71
C LYS A 116 10.66 12.15 5.51
N ILE A 117 9.35 12.04 5.71
CA ILE A 117 8.68 10.83 6.20
C ILE A 117 7.96 10.20 5.02
N TYR A 118 8.30 8.96 4.71
CA TYR A 118 7.78 8.22 3.57
C TYR A 118 6.72 7.23 4.02
N THR A 119 5.63 7.11 3.26
CA THR A 119 4.78 5.92 3.33
C THR A 119 5.48 4.78 2.61
N ALA A 120 5.70 3.66 3.29
CA ALA A 120 6.31 2.47 2.73
C ALA A 120 5.24 1.43 2.38
N VAL A 121 5.42 0.79 1.23
CA VAL A 121 4.56 -0.31 0.76
C VAL A 121 5.46 -1.49 0.45
N VAL A 122 5.13 -2.66 1.00
CA VAL A 122 5.93 -3.88 0.81
C VAL A 122 5.89 -4.33 -0.66
N GLY A 123 7.07 -4.66 -1.18
CA GLY A 123 7.30 -5.10 -2.55
C GLY A 123 7.57 -3.94 -3.52
N LYS A 124 8.06 -4.31 -4.70
CA LYS A 124 8.24 -3.39 -5.81
C LYS A 124 6.90 -3.07 -6.46
N ARG A 125 6.58 -1.79 -6.54
CA ARG A 125 5.39 -1.25 -7.20
C ARG A 125 5.85 -0.27 -8.27
N THR A 126 5.23 -0.32 -9.44
CA THR A 126 5.62 0.49 -10.59
C THR A 126 4.46 1.28 -11.19
N ASN A 127 3.22 0.93 -10.82
CA ASN A 127 2.03 1.50 -11.41
C ASN A 127 1.41 2.49 -10.43
N PHE A 128 1.89 3.72 -10.49
CA PHE A 128 1.36 4.83 -9.71
C PHE A 128 0.91 5.95 -10.62
N ARG A 129 -0.10 6.66 -10.15
CA ARG A 129 -0.56 7.91 -10.76
C ARG A 129 -0.61 8.98 -9.69
N ILE A 130 0.24 9.98 -9.86
CA ILE A 130 0.16 11.22 -9.09
C ILE A 130 -1.14 11.93 -9.49
N ILE A 131 -1.92 12.38 -8.50
CA ILE A 131 -3.10 13.21 -8.72
C ILE A 131 -2.70 14.66 -8.42
N PRO A 132 -2.49 15.51 -9.45
CA PRO A 132 -2.05 16.88 -9.23
C PRO A 132 -3.05 17.70 -8.41
N GLY A 133 -2.56 18.56 -7.53
CA GLY A 133 -3.38 19.55 -6.81
C GLY A 133 -4.07 19.06 -5.54
N GLU A 134 -4.13 17.74 -5.31
CA GLU A 134 -4.80 17.17 -4.13
C GLU A 134 -3.83 16.59 -3.08
N GLY A 135 -2.53 16.47 -3.39
CA GLY A 135 -1.55 15.87 -2.47
C GLY A 135 -1.81 14.38 -2.30
N GLU A 136 -2.06 13.68 -3.40
CA GLU A 136 -2.52 12.30 -3.41
C GLU A 136 -1.79 11.48 -4.47
N VAL A 137 -1.48 10.23 -4.12
CA VAL A 137 -0.92 9.26 -5.06
C VAL A 137 -1.84 8.07 -5.13
N LYS A 138 -2.34 7.77 -6.34
CA LYS A 138 -3.09 6.55 -6.61
C LYS A 138 -2.13 5.43 -6.97
N MET A 139 -2.27 4.29 -6.31
CA MET A 139 -1.59 3.05 -6.66
C MET A 139 -2.55 2.16 -7.45
N ASP A 140 -2.09 1.67 -8.59
CA ASP A 140 -2.85 0.76 -9.44
C ASP A 140 -2.76 -0.67 -8.88
N LEU A 141 -3.50 -0.87 -7.79
CA LEU A 141 -3.67 -2.14 -7.10
C LEU A 141 -5.06 -2.72 -7.37
N PRO A 142 -5.26 -4.02 -7.16
CA PRO A 142 -6.61 -4.56 -7.01
C PRO A 142 -7.38 -3.74 -5.95
N ALA A 143 -8.51 -3.15 -6.33
CA ALA A 143 -9.33 -2.17 -5.58
C ALA A 143 -8.94 -0.68 -5.68
N GLY A 144 -7.86 -0.31 -6.38
CA GLY A 144 -7.51 1.08 -6.71
C GLY A 144 -7.37 1.98 -5.48
N VAL A 145 -6.19 1.96 -4.85
CA VAL A 145 -5.94 2.64 -3.58
C VAL A 145 -5.37 4.03 -3.80
N THR A 146 -5.83 4.99 -3.01
CA THR A 146 -5.22 6.33 -2.91
C THR A 146 -4.51 6.46 -1.57
N ILE A 147 -3.25 6.90 -1.61
CA ILE A 147 -2.47 7.31 -0.45
C ILE A 147 -2.50 8.84 -0.37
N ARG A 148 -2.73 9.35 0.83
CA ARG A 148 -2.81 10.77 1.14
C ARG A 148 -1.98 11.07 2.39
N SER A 149 -1.38 12.26 2.41
CA SER A 149 -0.73 12.81 3.59
C SER A 149 -1.27 14.21 3.87
N CYS A 150 -1.49 14.54 5.13
CA CYS A 150 -1.91 15.86 5.57
C CYS A 150 -1.35 16.18 6.95
N SER A 151 -1.40 17.44 7.36
CA SER A 151 -0.97 17.91 8.68
C SER A 151 -2.16 18.20 9.59
N SER A 152 -2.01 17.81 10.86
CA SER A 152 -2.71 18.35 12.01
C SER A 152 -1.83 19.44 12.66
N MET A 153 -2.24 20.01 13.80
CA MET A 153 -1.46 21.05 14.47
C MET A 153 -0.07 20.57 14.93
N GLU A 154 0.09 19.31 15.34
CA GLU A 154 1.34 18.81 15.96
C GLU A 154 1.98 17.65 15.20
N GLY A 155 1.39 17.24 14.08
CA GLY A 155 1.81 16.01 13.42
C GLY A 155 1.16 15.77 12.07
N LEU A 156 1.55 14.67 11.44
CA LEU A 156 1.12 14.28 10.11
C LEU A 156 0.19 13.07 10.18
N HIS A 157 -0.82 13.06 9.32
CA HIS A 157 -1.65 11.89 9.08
C HIS A 157 -1.31 11.31 7.72
N PHE A 158 -1.14 10.00 7.69
CA PHE A 158 -0.93 9.20 6.48
C PHE A 158 -2.10 8.24 6.35
N THR A 159 -2.83 8.30 5.25
CA THR A 159 -4.06 7.52 5.07
C THR A 159 -4.07 6.78 3.75
N GLY A 160 -4.64 5.58 3.77
CA GLY A 160 -4.91 4.76 2.60
C GLY A 160 -6.40 4.55 2.42
N TRP A 161 -6.89 4.68 1.18
CA TRP A 161 -8.32 4.67 0.86
C TRP A 161 -8.63 3.80 -0.34
N THR A 162 -9.72 3.04 -0.27
CA THR A 162 -10.35 2.45 -1.48
C THR A 162 -11.28 3.47 -2.13
N GLY A 163 -11.38 3.52 -3.46
CA GLY A 163 -12.35 4.39 -4.17
C GLY A 163 -12.03 5.89 -4.20
N GLY A 164 -10.90 6.32 -3.64
CA GLY A 164 -10.44 7.72 -3.60
C GLY A 164 -10.36 8.26 -2.17
N ALA A 165 -9.38 9.13 -1.91
CA ALA A 165 -9.22 9.73 -0.58
C ALA A 165 -10.43 10.58 -0.22
N LEU A 166 -10.81 10.55 1.07
CA LEU A 166 -11.94 11.30 1.65
C LEU A 166 -13.33 10.96 1.07
N LYS A 167 -13.41 10.08 0.07
CA LYS A 167 -14.65 9.72 -0.64
C LYS A 167 -15.03 8.26 -0.45
N GLY A 168 -14.05 7.37 -0.39
CA GLY A 168 -14.30 5.95 -0.16
C GLY A 168 -13.92 5.48 1.24
N LYS A 169 -13.64 4.19 1.40
CA LYS A 169 -13.36 3.60 2.71
C LYS A 169 -11.89 3.75 3.07
N LYS A 170 -11.60 4.37 4.23
CA LYS A 170 -10.28 4.37 4.87
C LYS A 170 -9.92 2.95 5.26
N ILE A 171 -8.78 2.46 4.77
CA ILE A 171 -8.30 1.08 4.98
C ILE A 171 -7.00 1.02 5.77
N TRP A 172 -6.31 2.15 5.91
CA TRP A 172 -5.08 2.28 6.66
C TRP A 172 -4.91 3.72 7.13
N HIS A 173 -4.36 3.89 8.33
CA HIS A 173 -4.07 5.20 8.89
C HIS A 173 -2.88 5.11 9.86
N ARG A 174 -1.98 6.08 9.76
CA ARG A 174 -0.91 6.34 10.73
C ARG A 174 -0.84 7.82 11.07
N TYR A 175 -0.53 8.11 12.33
CA TYR A 175 -0.18 9.45 12.80
C TYR A 175 1.31 9.50 13.10
N TYR A 176 1.95 10.63 12.81
CA TYR A 176 3.34 10.90 13.13
C TYR A 176 3.46 12.29 13.78
N TYR A 177 3.77 12.31 15.06
CA TYR A 177 4.06 13.52 15.84
C TYR A 177 5.38 14.15 15.43
N LEU A 178 5.37 15.46 15.17
CA LEU A 178 6.53 16.21 14.71
C LEU A 178 7.35 16.84 15.83
N GLY A 179 6.76 17.03 17.02
CA GLY A 179 7.43 17.75 18.12
C GLY A 179 7.41 19.26 18.00
N TYR A 180 6.66 19.81 17.04
CA TYR A 180 6.47 21.24 16.82
C TYR A 180 5.14 21.49 16.09
N ASP A 181 4.66 22.73 16.19
CA ASP A 181 3.42 23.14 15.54
C ASP A 181 3.61 23.32 14.02
N VAL A 182 2.63 22.87 13.25
CA VAL A 182 2.52 23.08 11.80
C VAL A 182 1.12 23.51 11.42
N GLU A 183 0.99 24.19 10.28
CA GLU A 183 -0.31 24.61 9.75
C GLU A 183 -1.15 23.37 9.39
N PRO A 184 -2.36 23.21 9.94
CA PRO A 184 -3.22 22.07 9.63
C PRO A 184 -3.75 22.09 8.19
N THR A 185 -3.74 20.94 7.54
CA THR A 185 -4.29 20.71 6.19
C THR A 185 -5.22 19.51 6.12
N CYS A 186 -5.31 18.72 7.19
CA CYS A 186 -6.21 17.57 7.27
C CYS A 186 -7.69 18.01 7.33
N GLN A 187 -8.55 17.15 6.79
CA GLN A 187 -9.99 17.23 6.96
C GLN A 187 -10.44 16.22 8.02
N ASP A 188 -11.63 16.41 8.57
CA ASP A 188 -12.23 15.49 9.56
C ASP A 188 -12.10 13.98 9.19
N PRO A 189 -12.35 13.55 7.94
CA PRO A 189 -12.23 12.13 7.58
C PRO A 189 -10.78 11.60 7.60
N ASP A 190 -9.75 12.46 7.59
CA ASP A 190 -8.35 12.01 7.65
C ASP A 190 -7.98 11.38 9.00
N PHE A 191 -8.72 11.70 10.07
CA PHE A 191 -8.40 11.25 11.43
C PHE A 191 -9.58 10.69 12.23
N LYS A 192 -10.82 10.86 11.76
CA LYS A 192 -11.99 10.18 12.31
C LYS A 192 -12.21 8.85 11.60
N ASP A 193 -12.73 7.86 12.32
CA ASP A 193 -13.05 6.53 11.79
C ASP A 193 -14.43 6.45 11.13
#